data_AF-A0A1G3ZGP4-F1
#
_entry.id   AF-A0A1G3ZGP4-F1
#
_cell.length_a   1.000
_cell.length_b   1.000
_cell.length_c   1.000
_cell.angle_alpha   90.00
_cell.angle_beta   90.00
_cell.angle_gamma   90.00
#
_symmetry.space_group_name_H-M   'P 1'
#
loop_
_entity.id
_entity.type
_entity.pdbx_description
1 polymer ?
#
loop_
_entity_poly.entity_id
_entity_poly.type
_entity_poly.pdbx_seq_one_letter_code
_entity_poly.pdbx_strand_id
1 'polypeptide(L)'
;MASTPGGEEILESLIEKVSSFFEEGEVEGNLVPLPIDSIQEAPRTIEEGAFQETFPRDTHSITDPKNLGDHIMKLPADLFGGFLRSPKAKQEAYKAEHEEAVQELQTQYPSETSPELAQKITTWKQAVANWCGCSGSEAKESRYEEVKNLASEMPQELWRLVALSQAMKIMEDAITYSQYLPLALKKYNVDRDKQGTEEAKVAAARSKTILLGRLDNVNNNIKKLEEVADTIVRLSEQKNCCLVSAAAARAAAPERVRTYKFEKAAETAQQAIDCYLQYGQKMKEGDAPGARLLRLQGSYSECWSLMYESQVRQGDAAIEGDSIAKEKFSKVAFRACSALLAFDEAFKLYGKSGAVEVLQACEQVAQYCLQAAQAYANGNSLQAEIFSKAADSALIASLILKGLPRDGEFMGMKLAQCEQDAKYHLRRAEIYAQEGVEKGDAFTCEVYDQEINQRKAQNIINAPQGVSAEHTSSNTQDVIMPFVQEEDTASSRREGNDELSSKHQKDWKKFNDVYRPGRRGI
;
A
#
# COMPACT_ATOMS: atom_id res chain seq x y z
N MET A 1 27.95 -11.07 -25.45
CA MET A 1 26.84 -10.10 -25.32
C MET A 1 25.57 -10.82 -25.71
N ALA A 2 24.84 -11.35 -24.73
CA ALA A 2 23.56 -12.02 -24.92
C ALA A 2 22.51 -11.13 -24.26
N SER A 3 21.61 -10.57 -25.06
CA SER A 3 20.47 -9.79 -24.58
C SER A 3 19.42 -10.76 -24.06
N THR A 4 18.96 -10.56 -22.83
CA THR A 4 17.91 -11.35 -22.18
C THR A 4 16.54 -10.89 -22.71
N PRO A 5 15.80 -11.71 -23.48
CA PRO A 5 14.43 -11.41 -23.87
C PRO A 5 13.50 -11.91 -22.76
N GLY A 6 12.61 -11.07 -22.24
CA GLY A 6 11.60 -11.53 -21.27
C GLY A 6 10.79 -10.44 -20.59
N GLY A 7 11.34 -9.23 -20.47
CA GLY A 7 10.60 -8.09 -19.89
C GLY A 7 9.64 -7.41 -20.87
N GLU A 8 10.14 -7.09 -22.07
CA GLU A 8 9.39 -6.31 -23.06
C GLU A 8 8.23 -7.11 -23.68
N GLU A 9 8.40 -8.40 -23.98
CA GLU A 9 7.33 -9.25 -24.55
C GLU A 9 6.16 -9.48 -23.57
N ILE A 10 6.43 -9.54 -22.26
CA ILE A 10 5.38 -9.64 -21.23
C ILE A 10 4.67 -8.29 -21.07
N LEU A 11 5.41 -7.18 -21.15
CA LEU A 11 4.84 -5.83 -21.17
C LEU A 11 3.96 -5.62 -22.40
N GLU A 12 4.38 -6.06 -23.58
CA GLU A 12 3.63 -5.99 -24.83
C GLU A 12 2.35 -6.84 -24.78
N SER A 13 2.40 -8.05 -24.20
CA SER A 13 1.21 -8.89 -24.02
C SER A 13 0.19 -8.28 -23.05
N LEU A 14 0.65 -7.56 -22.03
CA LEU A 14 -0.22 -6.78 -21.14
C LEU A 14 -0.74 -5.51 -21.83
N ILE A 15 0.06 -4.83 -22.63
CA ILE A 15 -0.35 -3.69 -23.47
C ILE A 15 -1.42 -4.12 -24.49
N GLU A 16 -1.29 -5.30 -25.08
CA GLU A 16 -2.26 -5.87 -26.02
C GLU A 16 -3.57 -6.28 -25.31
N LYS A 17 -3.50 -6.91 -24.13
CA LYS A 17 -4.70 -7.18 -23.30
C LYS A 17 -5.40 -5.90 -22.84
N VAL A 18 -4.65 -4.89 -22.43
CA VAL A 18 -5.19 -3.59 -22.03
C VAL A 18 -5.81 -2.90 -23.25
N SER A 19 -5.21 -2.99 -24.44
CA SER A 19 -5.75 -2.46 -25.70
C SER A 19 -7.06 -3.15 -26.11
N SER A 20 -7.18 -4.46 -25.88
CA SER A 20 -8.41 -5.24 -26.17
C SER A 20 -9.60 -4.92 -25.25
N PHE A 21 -9.37 -4.32 -24.08
CA PHE A 21 -10.45 -3.82 -23.21
C PHE A 21 -11.08 -2.52 -23.75
N PHE A 22 -10.46 -1.84 -24.72
CA PHE A 22 -10.94 -0.58 -25.28
C PHE A 22 -11.76 -0.76 -26.57
N GLU A 23 -11.83 -1.97 -27.11
CA GLU A 23 -12.70 -2.31 -28.24
C GLU A 23 -13.77 -3.32 -27.79
N GLU A 24 -14.99 -2.83 -27.62
CA GLU A 24 -16.25 -3.57 -27.36
C GLU A 24 -16.63 -3.93 -25.90
N GLY A 25 -17.76 -3.36 -25.44
CA GLY A 25 -18.65 -3.98 -24.45
C GLY A 25 -18.88 -3.21 -23.15
N GLU A 26 -20.14 -2.82 -22.89
CA GLU A 26 -20.62 -2.36 -21.59
C GLU A 26 -20.28 -3.36 -20.48
N VAL A 27 -19.39 -2.97 -19.55
CA VAL A 27 -19.17 -3.71 -18.31
C VAL A 27 -20.13 -3.16 -17.25
N GLU A 28 -21.29 -3.80 -17.11
CA GLU A 28 -22.12 -3.70 -15.92
C GLU A 28 -21.35 -4.32 -14.74
N GLY A 29 -20.60 -3.47 -14.02
CA GLY A 29 -19.96 -3.83 -12.75
C GLY A 29 -21.01 -3.96 -11.65
N ASN A 30 -21.63 -5.14 -11.54
CA ASN A 30 -22.40 -5.50 -10.36
C ASN A 30 -21.46 -5.61 -9.15
N LEU A 31 -21.47 -4.57 -8.32
CA LEU A 31 -20.95 -4.58 -6.97
C LEU A 31 -21.61 -5.74 -6.21
N VAL A 32 -20.83 -6.73 -5.79
CA VAL A 32 -21.22 -7.56 -4.65
C VAL A 32 -20.63 -6.87 -3.42
N PRO A 33 -21.44 -6.23 -2.56
CA PRO A 33 -20.96 -5.80 -1.27
C PRO A 33 -20.57 -7.07 -0.49
N LEU A 34 -19.28 -7.20 -0.15
CA LEU A 34 -18.87 -8.23 0.81
C LEU A 34 -19.49 -7.86 2.17
N PRO A 35 -20.25 -8.77 2.83
CA PRO A 35 -20.88 -8.47 4.10
C PRO A 35 -19.83 -8.21 5.17
N ILE A 36 -19.96 -7.08 5.87
CA ILE A 36 -19.12 -6.69 7.01
C ILE A 36 -19.41 -7.58 8.24
N ASP A 37 -20.54 -8.32 8.25
CA ASP A 37 -21.08 -8.98 9.44
C ASP A 37 -20.58 -10.42 9.70
N SER A 38 -19.49 -10.88 9.07
CA SER A 38 -19.02 -12.28 9.23
C SER A 38 -17.55 -12.42 9.58
N ILE A 39 -16.98 -11.49 10.35
CA ILE A 39 -15.73 -11.75 11.08
C ILE A 39 -16.09 -12.29 12.47
N GLN A 40 -16.45 -13.58 12.52
CA GLN A 40 -16.36 -14.33 13.77
C GLN A 40 -14.88 -14.39 14.18
N GLU A 41 -14.64 -14.19 15.47
CA GLU A 41 -13.36 -14.19 16.15
C GLU A 41 -12.40 -15.28 15.61
N ALA A 42 -11.42 -14.87 14.80
CA ALA A 42 -10.24 -15.69 14.55
C ALA A 42 -9.23 -15.50 15.69
N PRO A 43 -8.53 -16.55 16.12
CA PRO A 43 -7.83 -16.58 17.39
C PRO A 43 -6.65 -15.63 17.42
N ARG A 44 -6.52 -14.92 18.54
CA ARG A 44 -5.35 -14.13 18.92
C ARG A 44 -4.13 -15.06 19.03
N THR A 45 -3.34 -15.17 17.98
CA THR A 45 -1.96 -15.62 18.07
C THR A 45 -1.17 -15.02 16.91
N ILE A 46 -0.49 -13.91 17.16
CA ILE A 46 0.62 -13.48 16.32
C ILE A 46 1.86 -13.96 17.04
N GLU A 47 2.45 -15.05 16.55
CA GLU A 47 3.85 -15.32 16.78
C GLU A 47 4.66 -14.18 16.16
N GLU A 48 5.38 -13.47 17.02
CA GLU A 48 6.38 -12.48 16.66
C GLU A 48 7.50 -13.20 15.89
N GLY A 49 7.54 -13.03 14.57
CA GLY A 49 8.69 -13.39 13.75
C GLY A 49 9.88 -12.52 14.14
N ALA A 50 10.79 -13.09 14.92
CA ALA A 50 12.01 -12.45 15.37
C ALA A 50 12.97 -12.17 14.19
N PHE A 51 13.24 -10.89 13.91
CA PHE A 51 14.44 -10.47 13.19
C PHE A 51 15.58 -10.33 14.20
N GLN A 52 16.55 -11.24 14.15
CA GLN A 52 17.84 -11.10 14.84
C GLN A 52 18.77 -10.23 13.98
N GLU A 53 19.07 -9.02 14.45
CA GLU A 53 20.26 -8.29 14.03
C GLU A 53 21.29 -8.34 15.16
N THR A 54 22.48 -8.84 14.85
CA THR A 54 23.63 -8.90 15.75
C THR A 54 24.78 -8.12 15.10
N PHE A 55 25.42 -7.22 15.84
CA PHE A 55 26.66 -6.51 15.47
C PHE A 55 27.82 -6.89 16.43
N PRO A 56 29.10 -6.91 15.98
CA PRO A 56 30.23 -7.46 16.75
C PRO A 56 30.79 -6.46 17.78
N ARG A 57 31.52 -6.98 18.78
CA ARG A 57 32.30 -6.20 19.76
C ARG A 57 33.64 -6.89 20.04
N ASP A 58 34.72 -6.10 20.11
CA ASP A 58 35.81 -6.09 21.13
C ASP A 58 36.96 -5.17 20.66
N THR A 59 37.73 -4.40 21.45
CA THR A 59 37.95 -4.07 22.88
C THR A 59 38.64 -2.69 22.89
N HIS A 60 38.26 -1.65 23.65
CA HIS A 60 38.69 -1.36 25.03
C HIS A 60 37.94 -0.10 25.57
N SER A 61 37.69 -0.11 26.89
CA SER A 61 37.33 0.99 27.82
C SER A 61 37.18 2.43 27.29
N ILE A 62 35.92 2.90 27.22
CA ILE A 62 35.32 4.14 27.81
C ILE A 62 33.80 4.02 27.55
N THR A 63 32.94 4.46 28.47
CA THR A 63 31.48 4.21 28.49
C THR A 63 30.68 5.02 27.46
N ASP A 64 30.97 4.83 26.17
CA ASP A 64 30.17 5.39 25.07
C ASP A 64 29.11 4.39 24.56
N PRO A 65 27.91 4.85 24.17
CA PRO A 65 26.86 4.02 23.56
C PRO A 65 27.33 3.40 22.26
N LYS A 66 27.07 2.10 22.03
CA LYS A 66 27.68 1.36 20.91
C LYS A 66 26.84 1.30 19.64
N ASN A 67 25.61 1.81 19.67
CA ASN A 67 24.78 1.98 18.48
C ASN A 67 23.75 3.11 18.70
N LEU A 68 23.14 3.57 17.61
CA LEU A 68 22.14 4.64 17.64
C LEU A 68 20.95 4.31 18.56
N GLY A 69 20.56 3.03 18.65
CA GLY A 69 19.53 2.57 19.58
C GLY A 69 19.91 2.74 21.05
N ASP A 70 21.17 2.51 21.43
CA ASP A 70 21.69 2.79 22.78
C ASP A 70 21.67 4.29 23.08
N HIS A 71 22.00 5.14 22.10
CA HIS A 71 21.93 6.59 22.22
C HIS A 71 20.49 7.07 22.43
N ILE A 72 19.56 6.62 21.59
CA ILE A 72 18.13 6.92 21.67
C ILE A 72 17.59 6.53 23.05
N MET A 73 17.95 5.35 23.56
CA MET A 73 17.49 4.84 24.85
C MET A 73 18.12 5.50 26.09
N LYS A 74 19.19 6.29 25.92
CA LYS A 74 19.78 7.12 26.99
C LYS A 74 19.13 8.50 27.10
N LEU A 75 18.31 8.89 26.12
CA LEU A 75 17.59 10.16 26.18
C LEU A 75 16.50 10.09 27.25
N PRO A 76 16.26 11.19 27.99
CA PRO A 76 15.09 11.34 28.83
C PRO A 76 13.82 10.93 28.07
N ALA A 77 12.87 10.28 28.77
CA ALA A 77 11.61 9.84 28.19
C ALA A 77 10.87 10.97 27.44
N ASP A 78 11.02 12.19 27.95
CA ASP A 78 10.41 13.40 27.46
C ASP A 78 11.00 13.86 26.11
N LEU A 79 12.21 13.41 25.77
CA LEU A 79 12.85 13.70 24.47
C LEU A 79 12.44 12.73 23.36
N PHE A 80 11.87 11.55 23.68
CA PHE A 80 11.35 10.64 22.63
C PHE A 80 10.27 11.31 21.78
N GLY A 81 9.46 12.17 22.38
CA GLY A 81 8.45 12.96 21.66
C GLY A 81 9.03 13.88 20.58
N GLY A 82 10.30 14.28 20.72
CA GLY A 82 11.00 15.11 19.72
C GLY A 82 11.48 14.35 18.48
N PHE A 83 11.54 13.01 18.53
CA PHE A 83 11.93 12.17 17.37
C PHE A 83 10.73 11.72 16.53
N LEU A 84 9.51 11.93 17.03
CA LEU A 84 8.30 11.50 16.35
C LEU A 84 7.77 12.62 15.47
N ARG A 85 7.16 12.24 14.35
CA ARG A 85 6.23 13.13 13.63
C ARG A 85 5.18 13.64 14.61
N SER A 86 4.94 14.94 14.55
CA SER A 86 3.96 15.62 15.41
C SER A 86 2.69 15.86 14.61
N PRO A 87 1.69 14.95 14.69
CA PRO A 87 0.41 15.15 14.00
C PRO A 87 -0.31 16.42 14.46
N LYS A 88 0.02 16.94 15.65
CA LYS A 88 -0.46 18.24 16.14
C LYS A 88 -0.04 19.41 15.25
N ALA A 89 1.21 19.43 14.78
CA ALA A 89 1.68 20.53 13.94
C ALA A 89 0.93 20.57 12.60
N LYS A 90 0.69 19.40 12.00
CA LYS A 90 -0.11 19.28 10.77
C LYS A 90 -1.60 19.59 11.02
N GLN A 91 -2.16 19.20 12.17
CA GLN A 91 -3.52 19.57 12.56
C GLN A 91 -3.70 21.09 12.68
N GLU A 92 -2.76 21.78 13.35
CA GLU A 92 -2.79 23.24 13.49
C GLU A 92 -2.63 23.94 12.13
N ALA A 93 -1.83 23.38 11.21
CA ALA A 93 -1.75 23.89 9.84
C ALA A 93 -3.12 23.82 9.12
N TYR A 94 -3.80 22.67 9.17
CA TYR A 94 -5.15 22.56 8.59
C TYR A 94 -6.18 23.46 9.27
N LYS A 95 -6.04 23.67 10.59
CA LYS A 95 -6.91 24.59 11.32
C LYS A 95 -6.68 26.05 10.88
N ALA A 96 -5.43 26.47 10.70
CA ALA A 96 -5.11 27.79 10.17
C ALA A 96 -5.65 27.97 8.74
N GLU A 97 -5.44 26.98 7.86
CA GLU A 97 -6.02 26.97 6.51
C GLU A 97 -7.55 26.99 6.52
N HIS A 98 -8.18 26.33 7.50
CA HIS A 98 -9.65 26.35 7.68
C HIS A 98 -10.13 27.74 8.07
N GLU A 99 -9.46 28.39 9.02
CA GLU A 99 -9.77 29.75 9.45
C GLU A 99 -9.60 30.76 8.30
N GLU A 100 -8.54 30.62 7.49
CA GLU A 100 -8.33 31.40 6.27
C GLU A 100 -9.45 31.18 5.25
N ALA A 101 -9.78 29.92 4.93
CA ALA A 101 -10.85 29.59 3.99
C ALA A 101 -12.21 30.14 4.45
N VAL A 102 -12.49 30.16 5.75
CA VAL A 102 -13.69 30.80 6.30
C VAL A 102 -13.70 32.30 6.00
N GLN A 103 -12.58 33.02 6.20
CA GLN A 103 -12.50 34.46 5.94
C GLN A 103 -12.65 34.78 4.44
N GLU A 104 -12.00 34.00 3.58
CA GLU A 104 -12.12 34.12 2.12
C GLU A 104 -13.59 33.94 1.69
N LEU A 105 -14.26 32.88 2.16
CA LEU A 105 -15.64 32.58 1.80
C LEU A 105 -16.63 33.59 2.37
N GLN A 106 -16.39 34.15 3.55
CA GLN A 106 -17.22 35.24 4.10
C GLN A 106 -17.08 36.52 3.28
N THR A 107 -15.90 36.78 2.71
CA THR A 107 -15.67 37.91 1.81
C THR A 107 -16.34 37.68 0.46
N GLN A 108 -16.27 36.47 -0.07
CA GLN A 108 -16.88 36.08 -1.34
C GLN A 108 -18.41 36.04 -1.28
N TYR A 109 -18.97 35.60 -0.16
CA TYR A 109 -20.40 35.43 0.06
C TYR A 109 -20.88 36.26 1.26
N PRO A 110 -20.93 37.60 1.13
CA PRO A 110 -21.37 38.46 2.21
C PRO A 110 -22.87 38.29 2.50
N SER A 111 -23.28 38.56 3.73
CA SER A 111 -24.64 38.33 4.21
C SER A 111 -25.73 39.10 3.44
N GLU A 112 -25.35 40.23 2.85
CA GLU A 112 -26.21 41.13 2.11
C GLU A 112 -26.57 40.59 0.73
N THR A 113 -25.66 39.83 0.10
CA THR A 113 -25.84 39.31 -1.27
C THR A 113 -26.09 37.81 -1.31
N SER A 114 -25.62 37.07 -0.31
CA SER A 114 -25.70 35.61 -0.23
C SER A 114 -26.06 35.13 1.19
N PRO A 115 -27.22 35.54 1.74
CA PRO A 115 -27.58 35.31 3.14
C PRO A 115 -27.57 33.82 3.54
N GLU A 116 -28.01 32.93 2.66
CA GLU A 116 -28.04 31.49 2.93
C GLU A 116 -26.62 30.89 3.06
N LEU A 117 -25.71 31.24 2.15
CA LEU A 117 -24.32 30.78 2.20
C LEU A 117 -23.59 31.36 3.40
N ALA A 118 -23.78 32.65 3.69
CA ALA A 118 -23.20 33.31 4.86
C ALA A 118 -23.64 32.64 6.18
N GLN A 119 -24.93 32.26 6.28
CA GLN A 119 -25.46 31.53 7.44
C GLN A 119 -24.85 30.13 7.55
N LYS A 120 -24.71 29.40 6.43
CA LYS A 120 -24.05 28.07 6.42
C LYS A 120 -22.58 28.16 6.85
N ILE A 121 -21.83 29.14 6.35
CA ILE A 121 -20.43 29.36 6.76
C ILE A 121 -20.34 29.66 8.26
N THR A 122 -21.21 30.52 8.77
CA THR A 122 -21.23 30.88 10.21
C THR A 122 -21.57 29.67 11.09
N THR A 123 -22.57 28.89 10.69
CA THR A 123 -22.98 27.67 11.38
C THR A 123 -21.84 26.64 11.40
N TRP A 124 -21.18 26.43 10.26
CA TRP A 124 -20.03 25.53 10.13
C TRP A 124 -18.86 25.96 11.01
N LYS A 125 -18.50 27.25 10.95
CA LYS A 125 -17.43 27.83 11.78
C LYS A 125 -17.68 27.57 13.26
N GLN A 126 -18.92 27.79 13.72
CA GLN A 126 -19.28 27.54 15.11
C GLN A 126 -19.18 26.05 15.48
N ALA A 127 -19.65 25.15 14.62
CA ALA A 127 -19.58 23.71 14.85
C ALA A 127 -18.12 23.22 14.95
N VAL A 128 -17.25 23.64 14.02
CA VAL A 128 -15.83 23.28 14.04
C VAL A 128 -15.13 23.90 15.26
N ALA A 129 -15.43 25.15 15.63
CA ALA A 129 -14.87 25.77 16.83
C ALA A 129 -15.29 25.04 18.11
N ASN A 130 -16.56 24.62 18.21
CA ASN A 130 -17.07 23.84 19.34
C ASN A 130 -16.38 22.47 19.43
N TRP A 131 -16.16 21.81 18.30
CA TRP A 131 -15.45 20.53 18.24
C TRP A 131 -13.98 20.68 18.66
N CYS A 132 -13.26 21.63 18.07
CA CYS A 132 -11.84 21.89 18.37
C CYS A 132 -11.61 22.37 19.82
N GLY A 133 -12.55 23.14 20.37
CA GLY A 133 -12.49 23.65 21.74
C GLY A 133 -12.88 22.63 22.81
N CYS A 134 -13.40 21.47 22.43
CA CYS A 134 -13.82 20.44 23.36
C CYS A 134 -12.62 19.64 23.89
N SER A 135 -12.68 19.23 25.16
CA SER A 135 -11.72 18.32 25.78
C SER A 135 -12.39 16.99 26.14
N GLY A 136 -11.64 15.89 26.03
CA GLY A 136 -12.16 14.54 26.24
C GLY A 136 -12.58 13.83 24.94
N SER A 137 -12.20 12.56 24.81
CA SER A 137 -12.37 11.79 23.57
C SER A 137 -13.84 11.57 23.19
N GLU A 138 -14.70 11.20 24.14
CA GLU A 138 -16.13 10.95 23.88
C GLU A 138 -16.89 12.22 23.47
N ALA A 139 -16.60 13.33 24.16
CA ALA A 139 -17.20 14.62 23.86
C ALA A 139 -16.72 15.16 22.50
N LYS A 140 -15.43 14.96 22.16
CA LYS A 140 -14.91 15.31 20.83
C LYS A 140 -15.56 14.49 19.71
N GLU A 141 -15.75 13.19 19.88
CA GLU A 141 -16.39 12.35 18.85
C GLU A 141 -17.86 12.77 18.64
N SER A 142 -18.59 13.01 19.73
CA SER A 142 -19.99 13.48 19.65
C SER A 142 -20.10 14.82 18.92
N ARG A 143 -19.18 15.75 19.17
CA ARG A 143 -19.14 17.05 18.47
C ARG A 143 -18.71 16.91 17.01
N TYR A 144 -17.86 15.94 16.68
CA TYR A 144 -17.50 15.68 15.30
C TYR A 144 -18.68 15.13 14.49
N GLU A 145 -19.56 14.32 15.08
CA GLU A 145 -20.78 13.89 14.41
C GLU A 145 -21.71 15.07 14.06
N GLU A 146 -21.74 16.15 14.86
CA GLU A 146 -22.43 17.40 14.47
C GLU A 146 -21.81 18.01 13.20
N VAL A 147 -20.47 18.09 13.13
CA VAL A 147 -19.75 18.59 11.94
C VAL A 147 -20.01 17.70 10.71
N LYS A 148 -20.01 16.39 10.89
CA LYS A 148 -20.27 15.41 9.82
C LYS A 148 -21.71 15.50 9.29
N ASN A 149 -22.69 15.67 10.17
CA ASN A 149 -24.09 15.86 9.76
C ASN A 149 -24.24 17.13 8.92
N LEU A 150 -23.64 18.24 9.35
CA LEU A 150 -23.62 19.49 8.58
C LEU A 150 -22.94 19.33 7.21
N ALA A 151 -21.97 18.43 7.08
CA ALA A 151 -21.24 18.24 5.83
C ALA A 151 -22.14 17.71 4.71
N SER A 152 -23.14 16.90 5.06
CA SER A 152 -24.08 16.30 4.09
C SER A 152 -25.00 17.34 3.42
N GLU A 153 -25.23 18.47 4.09
CA GLU A 153 -26.06 19.58 3.60
C GLU A 153 -25.23 20.74 3.04
N MET A 154 -23.91 20.58 3.01
CA MET A 154 -22.99 21.63 2.61
C MET A 154 -23.03 21.80 1.08
N PRO A 155 -23.27 23.03 0.58
CA PRO A 155 -23.24 23.30 -0.85
C PRO A 155 -21.81 23.16 -1.40
N GLN A 156 -21.72 22.89 -2.70
CA GLN A 156 -20.47 22.57 -3.38
C GLN A 156 -19.44 23.69 -3.27
N GLU A 157 -19.87 24.95 -3.28
CA GLU A 157 -19.04 26.14 -3.12
C GLU A 157 -18.22 26.16 -1.82
N LEU A 158 -18.68 25.43 -0.80
CA LEU A 158 -18.07 25.37 0.53
C LEU A 158 -17.30 24.05 0.76
N TRP A 159 -17.02 23.28 -0.30
CA TRP A 159 -16.34 21.97 -0.22
C TRP A 159 -15.02 22.02 0.57
N ARG A 160 -14.24 23.11 0.43
CA ARG A 160 -12.92 23.26 1.07
C ARG A 160 -13.03 23.24 2.59
N LEU A 161 -14.10 23.81 3.16
CA LEU A 161 -14.34 23.79 4.60
C LEU A 161 -14.60 22.37 5.12
N VAL A 162 -15.32 21.56 4.35
CA VAL A 162 -15.58 20.15 4.67
C VAL A 162 -14.27 19.35 4.61
N ALA A 163 -13.53 19.50 3.52
CA ALA A 163 -12.28 18.79 3.28
C ALA A 163 -11.25 19.02 4.40
N LEU A 164 -11.04 20.28 4.80
CA LEU A 164 -10.11 20.64 5.87
C LEU A 164 -10.55 20.07 7.22
N SER A 165 -11.84 20.09 7.53
CA SER A 165 -12.35 19.49 8.79
C SER A 165 -12.16 17.97 8.84
N GLN A 166 -12.30 17.28 7.70
CA GLN A 166 -12.06 15.85 7.57
C GLN A 166 -10.57 15.52 7.70
N ALA A 167 -9.70 16.33 7.10
CA ALA A 167 -8.24 16.22 7.28
C ALA A 167 -7.83 16.43 8.75
N MET A 168 -8.41 17.44 9.42
CA MET A 168 -8.23 17.67 10.86
C MET A 168 -8.68 16.49 11.72
N LYS A 169 -9.74 15.77 11.32
CA LYS A 169 -10.23 14.58 12.01
C LYS A 169 -9.23 13.43 11.94
N ILE A 170 -8.66 13.17 10.76
CA ILE A 170 -7.59 12.17 10.61
C ILE A 170 -6.39 12.52 11.52
N MET A 171 -6.04 13.80 11.62
CA MET A 171 -4.95 14.23 12.50
C MET A 171 -5.30 14.08 13.98
N GLU A 172 -6.55 14.32 14.40
CA GLU A 172 -7.02 14.01 15.75
C GLU A 172 -6.91 12.51 16.07
N ASP A 173 -7.30 11.66 15.11
CA ASP A 173 -7.18 10.21 15.24
C ASP A 173 -5.70 9.78 15.30
N ALA A 174 -4.81 10.44 14.54
CA ALA A 174 -3.36 10.22 14.59
C ALA A 174 -2.73 10.67 15.91
N ILE A 175 -3.18 11.79 16.49
CA ILE A 175 -2.77 12.24 17.82
C ILE A 175 -3.17 11.19 18.86
N THR A 176 -4.40 10.68 18.78
CA THR A 176 -4.86 9.62 19.68
C THR A 176 -4.05 8.34 19.49
N TYR A 177 -3.77 7.94 18.24
CA TYR A 177 -2.93 6.79 17.92
C TYR A 177 -1.53 6.88 18.55
N SER A 178 -0.96 8.08 18.71
CA SER A 178 0.35 8.23 19.34
C SER A 178 0.40 7.72 20.79
N GLN A 179 -0.74 7.51 21.46
CA GLN A 179 -0.84 6.91 22.81
C GLN A 179 -0.30 5.48 22.90
N TYR A 180 -0.19 4.75 21.78
CA TYR A 180 0.37 3.40 21.76
C TYR A 180 1.88 3.38 22.10
N LEU A 181 2.58 4.50 21.96
CA LEU A 181 4.01 4.59 22.28
C LEU A 181 4.28 4.70 23.79
N PRO A 182 3.64 5.61 24.57
CA PRO A 182 3.74 5.62 26.03
C PRO A 182 3.47 4.25 26.70
N LEU A 183 2.54 3.46 26.15
CA LEU A 183 2.25 2.11 26.65
C LEU A 183 3.45 1.15 26.48
N ALA A 184 4.13 1.21 25.33
CA ALA A 184 5.34 0.43 25.08
C ALA A 184 6.51 0.87 25.99
N LEU A 185 6.66 2.18 26.18
CA LEU A 185 7.69 2.77 27.03
C LEU A 185 7.51 2.36 28.50
N LYS A 186 6.27 2.34 29.01
CA LYS A 186 5.95 1.88 30.37
C LYS A 186 6.40 0.43 30.60
N LYS A 187 6.14 -0.45 29.63
CA LYS A 187 6.58 -1.86 29.70
C LYS A 187 8.09 -1.98 29.74
N TYR A 188 8.80 -1.25 28.87
CA TYR A 188 10.27 -1.22 28.88
C TYR A 188 10.85 -0.76 30.22
N ASN A 189 10.34 0.33 30.79
CA ASN A 189 10.82 0.84 32.08
C ASN A 189 10.65 -0.20 33.20
N VAL A 190 9.50 -0.88 33.26
CA VAL A 190 9.24 -1.94 34.25
C VAL A 190 10.25 -3.10 34.13
N ASP A 191 10.59 -3.52 32.91
CA ASP A 191 11.54 -4.62 32.72
C ASP A 191 12.99 -4.20 32.95
N ARG A 192 13.33 -2.94 32.63
CA ARG A 192 14.65 -2.35 32.91
C ARG A 192 14.92 -2.24 34.41
N ASP A 193 13.90 -1.88 35.20
CA ASP A 193 14.06 -1.61 36.63
C ASP A 193 14.13 -2.91 37.47
N LYS A 194 13.87 -4.08 36.87
CA LYS A 194 14.16 -5.39 37.47
C LYS A 194 15.68 -5.60 37.50
N GLN A 195 16.28 -5.58 38.69
CA GLN A 195 17.72 -5.78 38.86
C GLN A 195 18.07 -7.22 39.26
N GLY A 196 19.29 -7.63 38.89
CA GLY A 196 20.03 -8.69 39.60
C GLY A 196 20.05 -10.08 38.98
N THR A 197 19.30 -10.36 37.90
CA THR A 197 19.30 -11.69 37.25
C THR A 197 19.59 -11.60 35.74
N GLU A 198 20.14 -12.67 35.15
CA GLU A 198 20.36 -12.74 33.70
C GLU A 198 19.03 -12.72 32.93
N GLU A 199 17.96 -13.30 33.50
CA GLU A 199 16.60 -13.22 32.94
C GLU A 199 16.09 -11.78 32.86
N ALA A 200 16.41 -10.93 33.86
CA ALA A 200 16.04 -9.53 33.85
C ALA A 200 16.79 -8.75 32.77
N LYS A 201 18.08 -9.05 32.54
CA LYS A 201 18.86 -8.45 31.45
C LYS A 201 18.32 -8.84 30.08
N VAL A 202 17.98 -10.11 29.89
CA VAL A 202 17.37 -10.61 28.64
C VAL A 202 15.98 -9.99 28.42
N ALA A 203 15.16 -9.88 29.46
CA ALA A 203 13.86 -9.21 29.38
C ALA A 203 13.98 -7.72 29.02
N ALA A 204 14.91 -6.99 29.65
CA ALA A 204 15.17 -5.59 29.34
C ALA A 204 15.68 -5.40 27.89
N ALA A 205 16.56 -6.28 27.40
CA ALA A 205 17.02 -6.26 26.02
C ALA A 205 15.88 -6.53 25.02
N ARG A 206 15.02 -7.51 25.28
CA ARG A 206 13.83 -7.79 24.45
C ARG A 206 12.86 -6.62 24.43
N SER A 207 12.53 -6.06 25.60
CA SER A 207 11.63 -4.92 25.70
C SER A 207 12.19 -3.65 25.04
N LYS A 208 13.52 -3.50 25.00
CA LYS A 208 14.18 -2.44 24.23
C LYS A 208 13.98 -2.61 22.72
N THR A 209 14.23 -3.80 22.18
CA THR A 209 14.02 -4.09 20.75
C THR A 209 12.56 -3.86 20.36
N ILE A 210 11.61 -4.32 21.19
CA ILE A 210 10.18 -4.11 20.98
C ILE A 210 9.85 -2.61 20.97
N LEU A 211 10.42 -1.82 21.88
CA LEU A 211 10.17 -0.38 21.93
C LEU A 211 10.69 0.34 20.68
N LEU A 212 11.90 0.04 20.22
CA LEU A 212 12.47 0.62 19.01
C LEU A 212 11.61 0.27 17.78
N GLY A 213 11.24 -1.02 17.61
CA GLY A 213 10.37 -1.42 16.51
C GLY A 213 8.98 -0.77 16.58
N ARG A 214 8.43 -0.55 17.79
CA ARG A 214 7.17 0.18 17.95
C ARG A 214 7.31 1.67 17.64
N LEU A 215 8.44 2.29 17.93
CA LEU A 215 8.70 3.68 17.62
C LEU A 215 8.66 3.92 16.11
N ASP A 216 9.36 3.07 15.34
CA ASP A 216 9.36 3.14 13.88
C ASP A 216 7.96 2.88 13.31
N ASN A 217 7.26 1.86 13.82
CA ASN A 217 5.90 1.54 13.39
C ASN A 217 4.92 2.68 13.64
N VAL A 218 4.93 3.26 14.83
CA VAL A 218 4.05 4.39 15.17
C VAL A 218 4.35 5.59 14.28
N ASN A 219 5.63 5.94 14.11
CA ASN A 219 6.05 7.06 13.28
C ASN A 219 5.66 6.88 11.80
N ASN A 220 5.85 5.68 11.25
CA ASN A 220 5.45 5.34 9.89
C ASN A 220 3.93 5.38 9.70
N ASN A 221 3.16 4.95 10.70
CA ASN A 221 1.71 4.98 10.65
C ASN A 221 1.16 6.41 10.78
N ILE A 222 1.78 7.27 11.59
CA ILE A 222 1.47 8.70 11.62
C ILE A 222 1.74 9.32 10.25
N LYS A 223 2.89 9.02 9.61
CA LYS A 223 3.18 9.48 8.24
C LYS A 223 2.07 9.10 7.25
N LYS A 224 1.61 7.84 7.28
CA LYS A 224 0.52 7.38 6.40
C LYS A 224 -0.80 8.11 6.68
N LEU A 225 -1.09 8.45 7.94
CA LEU A 225 -2.28 9.24 8.29
C LEU A 225 -2.15 10.68 7.79
N GLU A 226 -0.97 11.29 7.85
CA GLU A 226 -0.69 12.61 7.26
C GLU A 226 -0.92 12.59 5.75
N GLU A 227 -0.34 11.60 5.04
CA GLU A 227 -0.51 11.42 3.59
C GLU A 227 -1.99 11.22 3.19
N VAL A 228 -2.76 10.49 4.02
CA VAL A 228 -4.20 10.30 3.81
C VAL A 228 -4.98 11.58 4.04
N ALA A 229 -4.63 12.39 5.05
CA ALA A 229 -5.27 13.68 5.28
C ALA A 229 -5.04 14.64 4.09
N ASP A 230 -3.82 14.71 3.56
CA ASP A 230 -3.50 15.48 2.34
C ASP A 230 -4.33 14.96 1.14
N THR A 231 -4.49 13.63 1.04
CA THR A 231 -5.27 12.98 -0.01
C THR A 231 -6.76 13.31 0.06
N ILE A 232 -7.36 13.38 1.26
CA ILE A 232 -8.77 13.78 1.43
C ILE A 232 -9.02 15.18 0.89
N VAL A 233 -8.10 16.13 1.12
CA VAL A 233 -8.23 17.49 0.61
C VAL A 233 -8.22 17.50 -0.91
N ARG A 234 -7.24 16.83 -1.52
CA ARG A 234 -7.13 16.70 -2.99
C ARG A 234 -8.34 15.98 -3.61
N LEU A 235 -8.81 14.89 -3.02
CA LEU A 235 -9.98 14.15 -3.52
C LEU A 235 -11.27 14.98 -3.41
N SER A 236 -11.39 15.80 -2.36
CA SER A 236 -12.53 16.69 -2.21
C SER A 236 -12.56 17.77 -3.29
N GLU A 237 -11.39 18.31 -3.65
CA GLU A 237 -11.24 19.23 -4.79
C GLU A 237 -11.61 18.54 -6.11
N GLN A 238 -11.03 17.36 -6.36
CA GLN A 238 -11.31 16.56 -7.56
C GLN A 238 -12.80 16.25 -7.70
N LYS A 239 -13.44 15.80 -6.61
CA LYS A 239 -14.88 15.53 -6.54
C LYS A 239 -15.67 16.77 -6.93
N ASN A 240 -15.35 17.92 -6.33
CA ASN A 240 -16.03 19.18 -6.62
C ASN A 240 -15.87 19.58 -8.11
N CYS A 241 -14.65 19.51 -8.64
CA CYS A 241 -14.36 19.77 -10.05
C CYS A 241 -15.15 18.85 -11.00
N CYS A 242 -15.27 17.56 -10.66
CA CYS A 242 -16.06 16.61 -11.44
C CYS A 242 -17.56 16.94 -11.40
N LEU A 243 -18.11 17.31 -10.25
CA LEU A 243 -19.52 17.72 -10.13
C LEU A 243 -19.83 18.98 -10.95
N VAL A 244 -18.95 19.99 -10.90
CA VAL A 244 -19.07 21.20 -11.73
C VAL A 244 -19.01 20.84 -13.22
N SER A 245 -18.08 19.97 -13.61
CA SER A 245 -17.93 19.52 -14.99
C SER A 245 -19.13 18.71 -15.48
N ALA A 246 -19.72 17.88 -14.62
CA ALA A 246 -20.94 17.14 -14.92
C ALA A 246 -22.13 18.08 -15.14
N ALA A 247 -22.27 19.12 -14.31
CA ALA A 247 -23.31 20.14 -14.45
C ALA A 247 -23.15 20.95 -15.76
N ALA A 248 -21.91 21.33 -16.09
CA ALA A 248 -21.61 22.01 -17.34
C ALA A 248 -21.89 21.13 -18.57
N ALA A 249 -21.47 19.87 -18.54
CA ALA A 249 -21.75 18.91 -19.61
C ALA A 249 -23.26 18.74 -19.84
N ARG A 250 -24.04 18.62 -18.75
CA ARG A 250 -25.52 18.53 -18.82
C ARG A 250 -26.15 19.74 -19.49
N ALA A 251 -25.60 20.94 -19.29
CA ALA A 251 -26.09 22.17 -19.88
C ALA A 251 -25.72 22.35 -21.36
N ALA A 252 -24.53 21.90 -21.77
CA ALA A 252 -24.00 22.13 -23.12
C ALA A 252 -24.63 21.21 -24.20
N ALA A 253 -24.79 19.92 -23.89
CA ALA A 253 -25.53 18.94 -24.66
C ALA A 253 -25.66 17.68 -23.79
N PRO A 254 -26.82 17.00 -23.73
CA PRO A 254 -27.01 15.82 -22.89
C PRO A 254 -26.31 14.58 -23.46
N GLU A 255 -24.99 14.66 -23.68
CA GLU A 255 -24.15 13.51 -23.93
C GLU A 255 -24.05 12.70 -22.64
N ARG A 256 -24.99 11.76 -22.48
CA ARG A 256 -25.23 11.01 -21.25
C ARG A 256 -23.97 10.33 -20.71
N VAL A 257 -23.09 9.88 -21.60
CA VAL A 257 -21.84 9.18 -21.24
C VAL A 257 -20.87 10.12 -20.53
N ARG A 258 -20.75 11.37 -20.98
CA ARG A 258 -19.82 12.35 -20.40
C ARG A 258 -20.23 12.75 -18.99
N THR A 259 -21.51 13.12 -18.83
CA THR A 259 -22.08 13.44 -17.52
C THR A 259 -21.95 12.26 -16.56
N TYR A 260 -22.30 11.05 -17.01
CA TYR A 260 -22.19 9.83 -16.21
C TYR A 260 -20.77 9.59 -15.69
N LYS A 261 -19.73 9.73 -16.55
CA LYS A 261 -18.34 9.48 -16.14
C LYS A 261 -17.85 10.50 -15.10
N PHE A 262 -18.18 11.79 -15.24
CA PHE A 262 -17.85 12.77 -14.21
C PHE A 262 -18.59 12.52 -12.89
N GLU A 263 -19.85 12.13 -12.94
CA GLU A 263 -20.61 11.76 -11.74
C GLU A 263 -20.02 10.52 -11.07
N LYS A 264 -19.63 9.52 -11.85
CA LYS A 264 -18.95 8.33 -11.33
C LYS A 264 -17.61 8.65 -10.72
N ALA A 265 -16.81 9.53 -11.33
CA ALA A 265 -15.56 9.99 -10.73
C ALA A 265 -15.80 10.69 -9.38
N ALA A 266 -16.81 11.55 -9.29
CA ALA A 266 -17.17 12.21 -8.03
C ALA A 266 -17.66 11.21 -6.96
N GLU A 267 -18.48 10.23 -7.35
CA GLU A 267 -18.97 9.18 -6.47
C GLU A 267 -17.82 8.33 -5.90
N THR A 268 -16.91 7.86 -6.75
CA THR A 268 -15.77 7.03 -6.30
C THR A 268 -14.74 7.84 -5.53
N ALA A 269 -14.58 9.15 -5.81
CA ALA A 269 -13.80 10.05 -4.97
C ALA A 269 -14.40 10.17 -3.55
N GLN A 270 -15.73 10.24 -3.43
CA GLN A 270 -16.40 10.24 -2.12
C GLN A 270 -16.19 8.90 -1.39
N GLN A 271 -16.34 7.77 -2.08
CA GLN A 271 -16.08 6.45 -1.52
C GLN A 271 -14.64 6.33 -0.99
N ALA A 272 -13.67 6.88 -1.71
CA ALA A 272 -12.28 6.94 -1.27
C ALA A 272 -12.12 7.75 0.03
N ILE A 273 -12.71 8.95 0.09
CA ILE A 273 -12.72 9.80 1.30
C ILE A 273 -13.32 9.05 2.49
N ASP A 274 -14.46 8.37 2.31
CA ASP A 274 -15.14 7.64 3.38
C ASP A 274 -14.29 6.47 3.90
N CYS A 275 -13.64 5.72 3.01
CA CYS A 275 -12.71 4.65 3.38
C CYS A 275 -11.52 5.21 4.18
N TYR A 276 -10.97 6.35 3.77
CA TYR A 276 -9.85 6.98 4.43
C TYR A 276 -10.20 7.54 5.82
N LEU A 277 -11.42 8.09 6.00
CA LEU A 277 -11.93 8.47 7.31
C LEU A 277 -12.06 7.28 8.25
N GLN A 278 -12.60 6.16 7.77
CA GLN A 278 -12.67 4.93 8.55
C GLN A 278 -11.29 4.33 8.83
N TYR A 279 -10.33 4.46 7.90
CA TYR A 279 -8.94 4.08 8.14
C TYR A 279 -8.35 4.82 9.34
N GLY A 280 -8.53 6.14 9.42
CA GLY A 280 -8.11 6.94 10.58
C GLY A 280 -8.72 6.43 11.89
N GLN A 281 -10.03 6.16 11.88
CA GLN A 281 -10.75 5.61 13.02
C GLN A 281 -10.21 4.23 13.46
N LYS A 282 -10.00 3.30 12.52
CA LYS A 282 -9.45 1.96 12.82
C LYS A 282 -8.02 2.02 13.33
N MET A 283 -7.21 2.94 12.81
CA MET A 283 -5.88 3.20 13.35
C MET A 283 -5.97 3.65 14.81
N LYS A 284 -6.81 4.65 15.13
CA LYS A 284 -7.05 5.09 16.52
C LYS A 284 -7.43 3.92 17.44
N GLU A 285 -8.33 3.05 16.98
CA GLU A 285 -8.80 1.86 17.72
C GLU A 285 -7.73 0.77 17.89
N GLY A 286 -6.61 0.84 17.16
CA GLY A 286 -5.56 -0.17 17.19
C GLY A 286 -5.85 -1.39 16.32
N ASP A 287 -6.88 -1.32 15.48
CA ASP A 287 -7.28 -2.38 14.53
C ASP A 287 -6.45 -2.25 13.23
N ALA A 288 -5.19 -2.70 13.30
CA ALA A 288 -4.28 -2.63 12.17
C ALA A 288 -4.74 -3.41 10.92
N PRO A 289 -5.31 -4.64 11.03
CA PRO A 289 -5.83 -5.36 9.87
C PRO A 289 -7.03 -4.65 9.22
N GLY A 290 -7.98 -4.15 10.01
CA GLY A 290 -9.13 -3.39 9.49
C GLY A 290 -8.69 -2.09 8.84
N ALA A 291 -7.76 -1.37 9.46
CA ALA A 291 -7.17 -0.16 8.90
C ALA A 291 -6.46 -0.43 7.56
N ARG A 292 -5.65 -1.49 7.45
CA ARG A 292 -4.98 -1.85 6.19
C ARG A 292 -5.99 -2.06 5.07
N LEU A 293 -7.05 -2.83 5.32
CA LEU A 293 -8.08 -3.12 4.32
C LEU A 293 -8.78 -1.83 3.83
N LEU A 294 -9.19 -0.97 4.76
CA LEU A 294 -9.83 0.31 4.43
C LEU A 294 -8.92 1.23 3.62
N ARG A 295 -7.61 1.25 3.94
CA ARG A 295 -6.64 2.01 3.14
C ARG A 295 -6.57 1.50 1.70
N LEU A 296 -6.56 0.18 1.49
CA LEU A 296 -6.56 -0.41 0.15
C LEU A 296 -7.85 -0.09 -0.61
N GLN A 297 -9.00 -0.19 0.05
CA GLN A 297 -10.30 0.17 -0.54
C GLN A 297 -10.37 1.66 -0.92
N GLY A 298 -9.81 2.54 -0.09
CA GLY A 298 -9.68 3.97 -0.38
C GLY A 298 -8.85 4.22 -1.65
N SER A 299 -7.66 3.61 -1.73
CA SER A 299 -6.78 3.74 -2.89
C SER A 299 -7.38 3.13 -4.16
N TYR A 300 -8.11 2.01 -4.04
CA TYR A 300 -8.84 1.41 -5.15
C TYR A 300 -9.91 2.36 -5.72
N SER A 301 -10.72 2.95 -4.84
CA SER A 301 -11.78 3.89 -5.21
C SER A 301 -11.19 5.17 -5.84
N GLU A 302 -10.04 5.61 -5.35
CA GLU A 302 -9.28 6.72 -5.94
C GLU A 302 -8.82 6.40 -7.37
N CYS A 303 -8.31 5.18 -7.64
CA CYS A 303 -7.94 4.79 -8.99
C CYS A 303 -9.14 4.83 -9.95
N TRP A 304 -10.31 4.36 -9.52
CA TRP A 304 -11.54 4.49 -10.31
C TRP A 304 -11.89 5.94 -10.60
N SER A 305 -11.80 6.83 -9.60
CA SER A 305 -12.04 8.26 -9.77
C SER A 305 -11.13 8.88 -10.83
N LEU A 306 -9.82 8.67 -10.69
CA LEU A 306 -8.82 9.16 -11.65
C LEU A 306 -9.05 8.63 -13.06
N MET A 307 -9.40 7.35 -13.19
CA MET A 307 -9.64 6.73 -14.48
C MET A 307 -10.87 7.33 -15.17
N TYR A 308 -12.02 7.43 -14.48
CA TYR A 308 -13.23 7.99 -15.07
C TYR A 308 -13.05 9.44 -15.50
N GLU A 309 -12.46 10.28 -14.65
CA GLU A 309 -12.18 11.67 -14.98
C GLU A 309 -11.24 11.78 -16.17
N SER A 310 -10.14 11.03 -16.17
CA SER A 310 -9.12 11.11 -17.21
C SER A 310 -9.64 10.65 -18.58
N GLN A 311 -10.49 9.62 -18.62
CA GLN A 311 -11.10 9.18 -19.89
C GLN A 311 -11.94 10.28 -20.54
N VAL A 312 -12.67 11.06 -19.74
CA VAL A 312 -13.45 12.19 -20.28
C VAL A 312 -12.51 13.29 -20.76
N ARG A 313 -11.55 13.71 -19.92
CA ARG A 313 -10.61 14.77 -20.25
C ARG A 313 -9.72 14.43 -21.46
N GLN A 314 -9.40 13.15 -21.66
CA GLN A 314 -8.71 12.66 -22.86
C GLN A 314 -9.56 12.87 -24.12
N GLY A 315 -10.85 12.55 -24.06
CA GLY A 315 -11.79 12.77 -25.17
C GLY A 315 -11.94 14.25 -25.51
N ASP A 316 -12.08 15.09 -24.49
CA ASP A 316 -12.15 16.55 -24.63
C ASP A 316 -10.91 17.10 -25.33
N ALA A 317 -9.71 16.72 -24.85
CA ALA A 317 -8.45 17.10 -25.45
C ALA A 317 -8.33 16.63 -26.92
N ALA A 318 -8.87 15.45 -27.25
CA ALA A 318 -8.86 14.96 -28.63
C ALA A 318 -9.77 15.80 -29.55
N ILE A 319 -10.92 16.25 -29.07
CA ILE A 319 -11.84 17.13 -29.80
C ILE A 319 -11.21 18.51 -30.01
N GLU A 320 -10.53 19.03 -28.99
CA GLU A 320 -9.83 20.32 -29.03
C GLU A 320 -8.53 20.29 -29.84
N GLY A 321 -8.05 19.09 -30.21
CA GLY A 321 -6.78 18.92 -30.92
C GLY A 321 -5.54 19.09 -30.05
N ASP A 322 -5.70 19.07 -28.71
CA ASP A 322 -4.59 19.13 -27.76
C ASP A 322 -3.97 17.73 -27.57
N SER A 323 -2.95 17.44 -28.40
CA SER A 323 -2.24 16.16 -28.35
C SER A 323 -1.50 15.93 -27.03
N ILE A 324 -1.02 17.00 -26.38
CA ILE A 324 -0.27 16.91 -25.12
C ILE A 324 -1.21 16.53 -23.98
N ALA A 325 -2.36 17.20 -23.86
CA ALA A 325 -3.36 16.86 -22.85
C ALA A 325 -3.95 15.46 -23.10
N LYS A 326 -4.20 15.10 -24.37
CA LYS A 326 -4.67 13.76 -24.72
C LYS A 326 -3.70 12.67 -24.27
N GLU A 327 -2.41 12.81 -24.56
CA GLU A 327 -1.39 11.84 -24.15
C GLU A 327 -1.29 11.77 -22.62
N LYS A 328 -1.27 12.93 -21.95
CA LYS A 328 -1.26 13.04 -20.48
C LYS A 328 -2.39 12.23 -19.86
N PHE A 329 -3.64 12.49 -20.24
CA PHE A 329 -4.80 11.81 -19.65
C PHE A 329 -4.88 10.33 -20.04
N SER A 330 -4.40 9.95 -21.23
CA SER A 330 -4.24 8.54 -21.60
C SER A 330 -3.30 7.81 -20.63
N LYS A 331 -2.17 8.43 -20.27
CA LYS A 331 -1.19 7.87 -19.32
C LYS A 331 -1.75 7.77 -17.90
N VAL A 332 -2.52 8.77 -17.46
CA VAL A 332 -3.22 8.72 -16.15
C VAL A 332 -4.20 7.54 -16.12
N ALA A 333 -5.07 7.43 -17.13
CA ALA A 333 -6.06 6.36 -17.20
C ALA A 333 -5.41 4.97 -17.27
N PHE A 334 -4.34 4.81 -18.07
CA PHE A 334 -3.59 3.57 -18.16
C PHE A 334 -3.00 3.15 -16.81
N ARG A 335 -2.30 4.04 -16.11
CA ARG A 335 -1.68 3.72 -14.82
C ARG A 335 -2.72 3.49 -13.72
N ALA A 336 -3.83 4.23 -13.73
CA ALA A 336 -4.95 3.98 -12.83
C ALA A 336 -5.56 2.58 -13.06
N CYS A 337 -5.75 2.17 -14.32
CA CYS A 337 -6.23 0.83 -14.67
C CYS A 337 -5.27 -0.27 -14.19
N SER A 338 -3.96 -0.12 -14.43
CA SER A 338 -2.94 -1.05 -13.93
C SER A 338 -2.94 -1.17 -12.41
N ALA A 339 -3.20 -0.06 -11.69
CA ALA A 339 -3.37 -0.10 -10.24
C ALA A 339 -4.60 -0.90 -9.81
N LEU A 340 -5.75 -0.71 -10.48
CA LEU A 340 -6.98 -1.45 -10.22
C LEU A 340 -6.79 -2.96 -10.38
N LEU A 341 -6.15 -3.39 -11.47
CA LEU A 341 -5.86 -4.82 -11.70
C LEU A 341 -4.96 -5.41 -10.59
N ALA A 342 -3.98 -4.65 -10.12
CA ALA A 342 -3.11 -5.07 -9.02
C ALA A 342 -3.85 -5.13 -7.68
N PHE A 343 -4.77 -4.19 -7.42
CA PHE A 343 -5.63 -4.21 -6.24
C PHE A 343 -6.63 -5.38 -6.27
N ASP A 344 -7.28 -5.66 -7.41
CA ASP A 344 -8.19 -6.80 -7.55
C ASP A 344 -7.49 -8.11 -7.18
N GLU A 345 -6.22 -8.24 -7.60
CA GLU A 345 -5.42 -9.38 -7.19
C GLU A 345 -5.09 -9.36 -5.70
N ALA A 346 -4.67 -8.22 -5.15
CA ALA A 346 -4.39 -8.09 -3.72
C ALA A 346 -5.63 -8.49 -2.89
N PHE A 347 -6.83 -8.06 -3.27
CA PHE A 347 -8.07 -8.44 -2.60
C PHE A 347 -8.35 -9.94 -2.66
N LYS A 348 -8.09 -10.60 -3.80
CA LYS A 348 -8.21 -12.06 -3.91
C LYS A 348 -7.23 -12.81 -3.01
N LEU A 349 -6.09 -12.21 -2.69
CA LEU A 349 -5.05 -12.82 -1.85
C LEU A 349 -5.22 -12.49 -0.36
N TYR A 350 -6.01 -11.46 -0.04
CA TYR A 350 -6.23 -11.02 1.33
C TYR A 350 -6.82 -12.16 2.19
N GLY A 351 -6.21 -12.42 3.34
CA GLY A 351 -6.62 -13.49 4.26
C GLY A 351 -6.24 -14.92 3.84
N LYS A 352 -5.58 -15.12 2.68
CA LYS A 352 -5.09 -16.44 2.27
C LYS A 352 -3.75 -16.77 2.93
N SER A 353 -3.71 -17.88 3.65
CA SER A 353 -2.46 -18.41 4.22
C SER A 353 -1.42 -18.71 3.12
N GLY A 354 -0.17 -18.32 3.37
CA GLY A 354 0.97 -18.54 2.46
C GLY A 354 1.02 -17.62 1.24
N ALA A 355 0.23 -16.54 1.19
CA ALA A 355 0.23 -15.58 0.08
C ALA A 355 0.73 -14.17 0.48
N VAL A 356 1.41 -14.05 1.63
CA VAL A 356 1.76 -12.76 2.24
C VAL A 356 2.69 -11.94 1.34
N GLU A 357 3.70 -12.59 0.78
CA GLU A 357 4.71 -11.98 -0.08
C GLU A 357 4.11 -11.54 -1.43
N VAL A 358 3.25 -12.38 -2.02
CA VAL A 358 2.55 -12.05 -3.27
C VAL A 358 1.59 -10.88 -3.03
N LEU A 359 0.83 -10.91 -1.94
CA LEU A 359 -0.06 -9.83 -1.55
C LEU A 359 0.71 -8.51 -1.41
N GLN A 360 1.84 -8.52 -0.70
CA GLN A 360 2.67 -7.35 -0.52
C GLN A 360 3.23 -6.80 -1.84
N ALA A 361 3.67 -7.68 -2.74
CA ALA A 361 4.13 -7.29 -4.07
C ALA A 361 3.00 -6.65 -4.89
N CYS A 362 1.80 -7.25 -4.91
CA CYS A 362 0.64 -6.68 -5.59
C CYS A 362 0.23 -5.32 -5.00
N GLU A 363 0.26 -5.16 -3.68
CA GLU A 363 0.00 -3.86 -3.04
C GLU A 363 1.02 -2.79 -3.43
N GLN A 364 2.30 -3.15 -3.57
CA GLN A 364 3.34 -2.22 -4.04
C GLN A 364 3.11 -1.82 -5.51
N VAL A 365 2.80 -2.77 -6.39
CA VAL A 365 2.43 -2.47 -7.79
C VAL A 365 1.29 -1.47 -7.83
N ALA A 366 0.21 -1.74 -7.09
CA ALA A 366 -0.97 -0.89 -7.09
C ALA A 366 -0.66 0.53 -6.59
N GLN A 367 0.11 0.64 -5.50
CA GLN A 367 0.53 1.92 -4.93
C GLN A 367 1.41 2.72 -5.89
N TYR A 368 2.43 2.10 -6.50
CA TYR A 368 3.31 2.80 -7.44
C TYR A 368 2.58 3.21 -8.72
N CYS A 369 1.69 2.37 -9.25
CA CYS A 369 0.82 2.74 -10.37
C CYS A 369 -0.08 3.93 -10.04
N LEU A 370 -0.70 3.95 -8.85
CA LEU A 370 -1.51 5.09 -8.39
C LEU A 370 -0.66 6.36 -8.28
N GLN A 371 0.53 6.29 -7.69
CA GLN A 371 1.44 7.43 -7.58
C GLN A 371 1.90 7.94 -8.95
N ALA A 372 2.15 7.04 -9.92
CA ALA A 372 2.45 7.42 -11.29
C ALA A 372 1.27 8.14 -11.95
N ALA A 373 0.04 7.62 -11.78
CA ALA A 373 -1.17 8.25 -12.31
C ALA A 373 -1.37 9.66 -11.74
N GLN A 374 -1.20 9.83 -10.42
CA GLN A 374 -1.27 11.14 -9.76
C GLN A 374 -0.20 12.10 -10.29
N ALA A 375 1.05 11.63 -10.44
CA ALA A 375 2.14 12.46 -10.96
C ALA A 375 1.89 12.91 -12.40
N TYR A 376 1.38 12.03 -13.29
CA TYR A 376 0.97 12.42 -14.63
C TYR A 376 -0.17 13.44 -14.59
N ALA A 377 -1.18 13.26 -13.74
CA ALA A 377 -2.31 14.20 -13.60
C ALA A 377 -1.83 15.60 -13.19
N ASN A 378 -0.84 15.66 -12.29
CA ASN A 378 -0.20 16.90 -11.82
C ASN A 378 0.81 17.49 -12.83
N GLY A 379 1.06 16.82 -13.96
CA GLY A 379 2.02 17.28 -14.97
C GLY A 379 3.49 17.05 -14.60
N ASN A 380 3.77 16.28 -13.54
CA ASN A 380 5.13 15.92 -13.15
C ASN A 380 5.57 14.63 -13.87
N SER A 381 5.94 14.76 -15.14
CA SER A 381 6.31 13.63 -15.99
C SER A 381 7.51 12.86 -15.46
N LEU A 382 8.54 13.53 -14.94
CA LEU A 382 9.73 12.88 -14.38
C LEU A 382 9.37 11.97 -13.21
N GLN A 383 8.58 12.48 -12.26
CA GLN A 383 8.14 11.70 -11.11
C GLN A 383 7.21 10.55 -11.52
N ALA A 384 6.37 10.76 -12.54
CA ALA A 384 5.50 9.72 -13.07
C ALA A 384 6.27 8.57 -13.72
N GLU A 385 7.35 8.87 -14.45
CA GLU A 385 8.25 7.85 -15.02
C GLU A 385 9.00 7.08 -13.93
N ILE A 386 9.43 7.75 -12.87
CA ILE A 386 10.08 7.11 -11.71
C ILE A 386 9.14 6.09 -11.06
N PHE A 387 7.90 6.50 -10.75
CA PHE A 387 6.93 5.59 -10.15
C PHE A 387 6.46 4.50 -11.12
N SER A 388 6.43 4.78 -12.42
CA SER A 388 6.18 3.77 -13.45
C SER A 388 7.24 2.67 -13.41
N LYS A 389 8.52 3.01 -13.36
CA LYS A 389 9.61 2.03 -13.23
C LYS A 389 9.55 1.25 -11.91
N ALA A 390 9.17 1.90 -10.83
CA ALA A 390 8.94 1.24 -9.53
C ALA A 390 7.81 0.21 -9.64
N ALA A 391 6.68 0.59 -10.26
CA ALA A 391 5.55 -0.30 -10.48
C ALA A 391 5.90 -1.49 -11.36
N ASP A 392 6.61 -1.25 -12.47
CA ASP A 392 7.01 -2.30 -13.41
C ASP A 392 7.99 -3.29 -12.72
N SER A 393 8.90 -2.81 -11.87
CA SER A 393 9.78 -3.66 -11.07
C SER A 393 9.02 -4.49 -10.04
N ALA A 394 8.08 -3.88 -9.31
CA ALA A 394 7.22 -4.60 -8.37
C ALA A 394 6.32 -5.64 -9.08
N LEU A 395 5.91 -5.35 -10.32
CA LEU A 395 5.08 -6.25 -11.11
C LEU A 395 5.86 -7.51 -11.46
N ILE A 396 7.10 -7.36 -11.92
CA ILE A 396 8.00 -8.51 -12.17
C ILE A 396 8.14 -9.36 -10.91
N ALA A 397 8.40 -8.75 -9.75
CA ALA A 397 8.47 -9.49 -8.50
C ALA A 397 7.17 -10.25 -8.18
N SER A 398 6.01 -9.61 -8.37
CA SER A 398 4.71 -10.25 -8.13
C SER A 398 4.48 -11.44 -9.05
N LEU A 399 4.88 -11.35 -10.33
CA LEU A 399 4.74 -12.43 -11.30
C LEU A 399 5.66 -13.61 -10.97
N ILE A 400 6.91 -13.33 -10.57
CA ILE A 400 7.84 -14.36 -10.10
C ILE A 400 7.24 -15.09 -8.90
N LEU A 401 6.78 -14.35 -7.88
CA LEU A 401 6.21 -14.93 -6.67
C LEU A 401 4.92 -15.73 -6.93
N LYS A 402 4.08 -15.31 -7.88
CA LYS A 402 2.89 -16.07 -8.30
C LYS A 402 3.23 -17.35 -9.06
N GLY A 403 4.30 -17.32 -9.85
CA GLY A 403 4.79 -18.46 -10.62
C GLY A 403 5.41 -19.55 -9.76
N LEU A 404 5.80 -19.26 -8.52
CA LEU A 404 6.39 -20.24 -7.61
C LEU A 404 5.40 -21.37 -7.31
N PRO A 405 5.74 -22.65 -7.61
CA PRO A 405 4.97 -23.78 -7.13
C PRO A 405 5.03 -23.80 -5.61
N ARG A 406 3.89 -24.08 -4.96
CA ARG A 406 3.82 -24.23 -3.50
C ARG A 406 4.68 -25.37 -2.99
N ASP A 407 4.95 -26.37 -3.85
CA ASP A 407 5.80 -27.51 -3.58
C ASP A 407 6.73 -27.77 -4.79
N GLY A 408 8.03 -27.43 -4.67
CA GLY A 408 9.13 -27.97 -5.49
C GLY A 408 9.24 -27.55 -6.97
N GLU A 409 10.31 -26.80 -7.28
CA GLU A 409 10.90 -26.49 -8.60
C GLU A 409 9.99 -25.87 -9.69
N PHE A 410 10.34 -24.64 -10.10
CA PHE A 410 9.73 -23.97 -11.26
C PHE A 410 10.72 -23.92 -12.43
N MET A 411 10.35 -24.47 -13.59
CA MET A 411 11.14 -24.41 -14.84
C MET A 411 12.64 -24.76 -14.68
N GLY A 412 13.00 -25.70 -13.81
CA GLY A 412 14.39 -26.12 -13.60
C GLY A 412 15.26 -25.10 -12.84
N MET A 413 14.67 -24.02 -12.31
CA MET A 413 15.31 -23.13 -11.33
C MET A 413 14.95 -23.56 -9.91
N LYS A 414 15.95 -23.51 -9.01
CA LYS A 414 15.74 -23.74 -7.58
C LYS A 414 14.81 -22.65 -7.03
N LEU A 415 13.83 -23.03 -6.21
CA LEU A 415 12.88 -22.12 -5.54
C LEU A 415 13.59 -20.90 -4.90
N ALA A 416 14.74 -21.15 -4.25
CA ALA A 416 15.56 -20.13 -3.61
C ALA A 416 16.08 -19.05 -4.59
N GLN A 417 16.36 -19.40 -5.85
CA GLN A 417 16.80 -18.44 -6.86
C GLN A 417 15.64 -17.53 -7.28
N CYS A 418 14.45 -18.10 -7.51
CA CYS A 418 13.27 -17.32 -7.87
C CYS A 418 12.82 -16.39 -6.72
N GLU A 419 12.92 -16.83 -5.46
CA GLU A 419 12.69 -15.96 -4.30
C GLU A 419 13.70 -14.81 -4.22
N GLN A 420 14.96 -15.07 -4.54
CA GLN A 420 16.03 -14.09 -4.54
C GLN A 420 15.83 -13.04 -5.64
N ASP A 421 15.46 -13.49 -6.84
CA ASP A 421 15.12 -12.61 -7.97
C ASP A 421 13.90 -11.73 -7.65
N ALA A 422 12.85 -12.30 -7.02
CA ALA A 422 11.70 -11.52 -6.59
C ALA A 422 12.08 -10.44 -5.56
N LYS A 423 12.90 -10.78 -4.56
CA LYS A 423 13.39 -9.82 -3.56
C LYS A 423 14.26 -8.73 -4.18
N TYR A 424 15.08 -9.08 -5.16
CA TYR A 424 15.85 -8.12 -5.95
C TYR A 424 14.92 -7.09 -6.63
N HIS A 425 13.88 -7.57 -7.32
CA HIS A 425 12.94 -6.69 -8.02
C HIS A 425 12.10 -5.81 -7.08
N LEU A 426 11.69 -6.33 -5.92
CA LEU A 426 11.06 -5.52 -4.87
C LEU A 426 12.01 -4.42 -4.36
N ARG A 427 13.28 -4.77 -4.12
CA ARG A 427 14.27 -3.80 -3.67
C ARG A 427 14.52 -2.72 -4.72
N ARG A 428 14.57 -3.09 -5.99
CA ARG A 428 14.70 -2.16 -7.12
C ARG A 428 13.51 -1.20 -7.17
N ALA A 429 12.29 -1.70 -6.96
CA ALA A 429 11.09 -0.88 -6.89
C ALA A 429 11.16 0.17 -5.77
N GLU A 430 11.59 -0.24 -4.57
CA GLU A 430 11.78 0.66 -3.43
C GLU A 430 12.81 1.75 -3.72
N ILE A 431 13.94 1.40 -4.35
CA ILE A 431 15.00 2.35 -4.69
C ILE A 431 14.47 3.40 -5.67
N TYR A 432 13.76 2.99 -6.72
CA TYR A 432 13.14 3.96 -7.63
C TYR A 432 12.21 4.92 -6.90
N ALA A 433 11.32 4.39 -6.06
CA ALA A 433 10.35 5.20 -5.33
C ALA A 433 10.99 6.17 -4.32
N GLN A 434 12.13 5.83 -3.73
CA GLN A 434 12.79 6.63 -2.70
C GLN A 434 13.83 7.60 -3.27
N GLU A 435 14.67 7.13 -4.18
CA GLU A 435 15.84 7.87 -4.63
C GLU A 435 15.59 8.61 -5.94
N GLY A 436 14.53 8.28 -6.68
CA GLY A 436 14.17 8.96 -7.93
C GLY A 436 15.17 8.78 -9.07
N VAL A 437 16.23 8.02 -8.84
CA VAL A 437 17.24 7.70 -9.84
C VAL A 437 17.51 6.21 -9.77
N GLU A 438 17.69 5.60 -10.93
CA GLU A 438 18.55 4.44 -11.03
C GLU A 438 19.94 4.95 -10.60
N LYS A 439 20.44 4.60 -9.41
CA LYS A 439 21.90 4.57 -9.25
C LYS A 439 22.36 3.53 -10.28
N GLY A 440 22.63 4.04 -11.48
CA GLY A 440 22.49 3.34 -12.76
C GLY A 440 23.20 2.01 -12.74
N ASP A 441 22.55 0.93 -13.20
CA ASP A 441 23.14 -0.41 -13.31
C ASP A 441 23.87 -0.95 -12.05
N ALA A 442 23.80 -0.25 -10.90
CA ALA A 442 24.62 -0.54 -9.72
C ALA A 442 24.00 -1.59 -8.81
N PHE A 443 22.79 -2.04 -9.14
CA PHE A 443 22.14 -3.21 -8.55
C PHE A 443 21.83 -4.19 -9.67
N THR A 444 22.84 -4.96 -10.11
CA THR A 444 22.57 -6.24 -10.77
C THR A 444 22.13 -7.25 -9.69
N CYS A 445 21.47 -8.36 -10.07
CA CYS A 445 21.21 -9.45 -9.12
C CYS A 445 22.50 -9.85 -8.38
N GLU A 446 23.64 -9.85 -9.08
CA GLU A 446 24.95 -10.15 -8.50
C GLU A 446 25.37 -9.17 -7.40
N VAL A 447 25.11 -7.87 -7.54
CA VAL A 447 25.43 -6.87 -6.49
C VAL A 447 24.46 -7.00 -5.31
N TYR A 448 23.18 -7.29 -5.57
CA TYR A 448 22.21 -7.60 -4.52
C TYR A 448 22.61 -8.85 -3.74
N ASP A 449 23.04 -9.91 -4.44
CA ASP A 449 23.50 -11.15 -3.86
C ASP A 449 24.76 -10.94 -3.02
N GLN A 450 25.69 -10.10 -3.49
CA GLN A 450 26.86 -9.68 -2.71
C GLN A 450 26.46 -8.92 -1.45
N GLU A 451 25.50 -7.98 -1.51
CA GLU A 451 25.02 -7.25 -0.34
C GLU A 451 24.33 -8.18 0.67
N ILE A 452 23.45 -9.08 0.20
CA ILE A 452 22.79 -10.10 1.03
C ILE A 452 23.82 -11.02 1.67
N ASN A 453 24.81 -11.49 0.90
CA ASN A 453 25.85 -12.37 1.40
C ASN A 453 26.80 -11.66 2.38
N GLN A 454 27.09 -10.38 2.18
CA GLN A 454 27.81 -9.56 3.15
C GLN A 454 27.01 -9.40 4.44
N ARG A 455 25.70 -9.12 4.36
CA ARG A 455 24.81 -9.05 5.54
C ARG A 455 24.73 -10.40 6.27
N LYS A 456 24.63 -11.52 5.54
CA LYS A 456 24.65 -12.88 6.10
C LYS A 456 26.00 -13.23 6.74
N ALA A 457 27.11 -12.91 6.08
CA ALA A 457 28.46 -13.13 6.63
C ALA A 457 28.70 -12.29 7.89
N GLN A 458 28.22 -11.05 7.92
CA GLN A 458 28.24 -10.21 9.12
C GLN A 458 27.43 -10.83 10.26
N ASN A 459 26.29 -11.46 9.98
CA ASN A 459 25.48 -12.17 10.97
C ASN A 459 26.12 -13.49 11.47
N ILE A 460 26.85 -14.22 10.61
CA ILE A 460 27.58 -15.45 10.99
C ILE A 460 28.77 -15.11 11.91
N ILE A 461 29.47 -14.00 11.65
CA ILE A 461 30.57 -13.51 12.48
C ILE A 461 30.08 -13.09 13.89
N ASN A 462 28.80 -12.79 14.05
CA ASN A 462 28.19 -12.33 15.31
C ASN A 462 27.38 -13.41 16.04
N ALA A 463 27.40 -14.66 15.56
CA ALA A 463 26.86 -15.79 16.30
C ALA A 463 27.75 -16.07 17.53
N PRO A 464 27.18 -16.22 18.74
CA PRO A 464 27.96 -16.54 19.93
C PRO A 464 28.62 -17.91 19.75
N GLN A 465 29.95 -17.93 19.61
CA GLN A 465 30.73 -19.17 19.67
C GLN A 465 30.60 -19.74 21.09
N GLY A 466 29.75 -20.75 21.23
CA GLY A 466 29.45 -21.29 22.53
C GLY A 466 28.64 -22.58 22.54
N VAL A 467 28.95 -23.55 21.67
CA VAL A 467 28.88 -24.97 22.06
C VAL A 467 30.01 -25.73 21.34
N SER A 468 30.94 -26.20 22.15
CA SER A 468 31.99 -27.17 21.80
C SER A 468 31.38 -28.42 21.15
N ALA A 469 31.71 -28.68 19.87
CA ALA A 469 31.59 -30.02 19.32
C ALA A 469 32.82 -30.83 19.75
N GLU A 470 32.65 -31.60 20.82
CA GLU A 470 33.60 -32.63 21.21
C GLU A 470 33.80 -33.62 20.04
N HIS A 471 35.07 -33.98 19.84
CA HIS A 471 35.48 -35.06 18.98
C HIS A 471 34.82 -36.37 19.38
N THR A 472 34.10 -36.99 18.45
CA THR A 472 34.07 -38.46 18.35
C THR A 472 34.31 -38.88 16.92
N SER A 473 35.54 -39.29 16.65
CA SER A 473 35.84 -40.18 15.55
C SER A 473 35.25 -41.56 15.83
N SER A 474 34.52 -42.14 14.88
CA SER A 474 34.59 -43.59 14.68
C SER A 474 34.35 -43.92 13.22
N ASN A 475 35.42 -44.40 12.59
CA ASN A 475 35.39 -45.30 11.45
C ASN A 475 34.38 -46.43 11.70
N THR A 476 33.60 -46.79 10.69
CA THR A 476 33.50 -48.21 10.31
C THR A 476 33.08 -48.34 8.85
N GLN A 477 33.90 -49.09 8.13
CA GLN A 477 33.75 -49.61 6.78
C GLN A 477 32.65 -50.68 6.69
N ASP A 478 32.15 -50.84 5.47
CA ASP A 478 31.79 -52.09 4.78
C ASP A 478 30.90 -53.12 5.50
N VAL A 479 29.67 -53.28 5.00
CA VAL A 479 29.12 -54.62 4.69
C VAL A 479 28.33 -54.57 3.37
N ILE A 480 28.71 -55.48 2.49
CA ILE A 480 28.22 -55.79 1.15
C ILE A 480 27.09 -56.83 1.21
N MET A 481 25.94 -56.53 0.56
CA MET A 481 24.99 -57.41 -0.19
C MET A 481 24.29 -58.62 0.53
N PRO A 482 23.22 -59.26 -0.02
CA PRO A 482 22.65 -59.17 -1.38
C PRO A 482 21.09 -59.09 -1.52
N PHE A 483 20.69 -58.65 -2.71
CA PHE A 483 19.65 -59.21 -3.63
C PHE A 483 18.65 -60.26 -3.12
N VAL A 484 17.34 -60.00 -3.35
CA VAL A 484 16.43 -60.92 -4.07
C VAL A 484 15.48 -60.09 -4.94
N GLN A 485 15.35 -60.51 -6.21
CA GLN A 485 14.51 -59.98 -7.29
C GLN A 485 13.06 -60.53 -7.25
N GLU A 486 12.15 -59.75 -7.87
CA GLU A 486 10.95 -60.15 -8.65
C GLU A 486 9.74 -60.72 -7.85
N GLU A 487 8.47 -60.37 -8.11
CA GLU A 487 7.77 -60.16 -9.38
C GLU A 487 6.61 -59.13 -9.31
N ASP A 488 6.17 -58.74 -10.51
CA ASP A 488 5.07 -57.85 -10.93
C ASP A 488 3.65 -58.17 -10.40
N THR A 489 2.79 -57.13 -10.34
CA THR A 489 1.57 -57.03 -11.21
C THR A 489 0.70 -55.78 -10.93
N ALA A 490 0.60 -54.93 -11.96
CA ALA A 490 -0.57 -54.19 -12.47
C ALA A 490 -1.66 -53.56 -11.56
N SER A 491 -1.66 -52.23 -11.53
CA SER A 491 -2.64 -51.30 -12.15
C SER A 491 -4.15 -51.32 -11.79
N SER A 492 -4.56 -50.19 -11.19
CA SER A 492 -5.62 -49.23 -11.60
C SER A 492 -7.10 -49.65 -11.69
N ARG A 493 -7.94 -48.94 -10.91
CA ARG A 493 -9.10 -48.13 -11.38
C ARG A 493 -9.90 -47.53 -10.22
N ARG A 494 -10.05 -46.19 -10.20
CA ARG A 494 -11.31 -45.48 -9.86
C ARG A 494 -11.41 -44.18 -10.66
N GLU A 495 -12.33 -44.20 -11.61
CA GLU A 495 -13.00 -43.06 -12.26
C GLU A 495 -13.78 -42.24 -11.20
N GLY A 496 -14.15 -40.97 -11.35
CA GLY A 496 -14.08 -40.01 -12.47
C GLY A 496 -15.00 -38.83 -12.09
N ASN A 497 -14.54 -37.58 -12.30
CA ASN A 497 -15.32 -36.35 -12.18
C ASN A 497 -14.78 -35.35 -13.22
N ASP A 498 -14.98 -35.67 -14.51
CA ASP A 498 -14.36 -35.01 -15.67
C ASP A 498 -15.38 -34.37 -16.63
N GLU A 499 -16.25 -33.48 -16.14
CA GLU A 499 -17.12 -32.68 -17.03
C GLU A 499 -16.89 -31.15 -16.96
N LEU A 500 -16.19 -30.63 -15.95
CA LEU A 500 -15.84 -29.19 -15.86
C LEU A 500 -14.47 -28.83 -16.46
N SER A 501 -13.59 -29.82 -16.66
CA SER A 501 -12.26 -29.66 -17.25
C SER A 501 -12.30 -29.56 -18.79
N SER A 502 -13.27 -30.20 -19.43
CA SER A 502 -13.36 -30.29 -20.90
C SER A 502 -13.68 -28.96 -21.59
N LYS A 503 -14.36 -28.02 -20.92
CA LYS A 503 -14.71 -26.71 -21.49
C LYS A 503 -13.51 -25.76 -21.51
N HIS A 504 -12.79 -25.65 -20.39
CA HIS A 504 -11.56 -24.84 -20.29
C HIS A 504 -10.43 -25.40 -21.18
N GLN A 505 -10.35 -26.71 -21.35
CA GLN A 505 -9.34 -27.33 -22.22
C GLN A 505 -9.67 -27.16 -23.71
N LYS A 506 -10.96 -27.07 -24.09
CA LYS A 506 -11.38 -26.76 -25.48
C LYS A 506 -11.13 -25.29 -25.83
N ASP A 507 -11.34 -24.37 -24.89
CA ASP A 507 -11.06 -22.94 -25.10
C ASP A 507 -9.55 -22.66 -25.18
N TRP A 508 -8.73 -23.39 -24.41
CA TRP A 508 -7.26 -23.34 -24.49
C TRP A 508 -6.70 -23.97 -25.79
N LYS A 509 -7.33 -25.02 -26.33
CA LYS A 509 -6.91 -25.62 -27.61
C LYS A 509 -7.23 -24.72 -28.81
N LYS A 510 -8.36 -24.01 -28.75
CA LYS A 510 -8.76 -23.02 -29.77
C LYS A 510 -7.83 -21.79 -29.77
N PHE A 511 -7.27 -21.43 -28.61
CA PHE A 511 -6.23 -20.40 -28.45
C PHE A 511 -4.88 -20.83 -29.07
N ASN A 512 -4.48 -22.09 -28.95
CA ASN A 512 -3.21 -22.60 -29.49
C ASN A 512 -3.22 -22.92 -30.99
N ASP A 513 -4.37 -23.28 -31.59
CA ASP A 513 -4.44 -23.63 -33.01
C ASP A 513 -4.46 -22.41 -33.96
N VAL A 514 -4.71 -21.20 -33.44
CA VAL A 514 -4.69 -19.94 -34.23
C VAL A 514 -3.29 -19.34 -34.37
N TYR A 515 -2.35 -19.68 -33.47
CA TYR A 515 -1.00 -19.08 -33.43
C TYR A 515 0.13 -20.10 -33.50
N ARG A 516 0.16 -20.86 -34.61
CA ARG A 516 1.35 -21.62 -35.01
C ARG A 516 2.01 -20.98 -36.25
N PRO A 517 3.11 -20.22 -36.11
CA PRO A 517 3.83 -19.70 -37.27
C PRO A 517 4.67 -20.81 -37.91
N GLY A 518 4.21 -21.32 -39.06
CA GLY A 518 5.02 -22.17 -39.94
C GLY A 518 5.76 -21.34 -40.99
N ARG A 519 7.10 -21.26 -40.91
CA ARG A 519 7.99 -21.18 -42.08
C ARG A 519 8.43 -22.63 -42.37
N ARG A 520 8.53 -23.17 -43.59
CA ARG A 520 8.92 -22.62 -44.91
C ARG A 520 8.65 -23.67 -46.02
N GLY A 521 8.52 -23.21 -47.28
CA GLY A 521 8.67 -23.98 -48.54
C GLY A 521 7.33 -24.13 -49.30
N ILE A 522 7.13 -23.60 -50.51
CA ILE A 522 8.02 -23.32 -51.66
C ILE A 522 7.98 -21.83 -52.02
#